data_AF-A0A397HCV1-F1
#
_entry.id   AF-A0A397HCV1-F1
#
_cell.length_a   1.000
_cell.length_b   1.000
_cell.length_c   1.000
_cell.angle_alpha   90.00
_cell.angle_beta   90.00
_cell.angle_gamma   90.00
#
_symmetry.space_group_name_H-M   'P 1'
#
loop_
_entity.id
_entity.type
_entity.pdbx_description
1 polymer ?
#
loop_
_entity_poly.entity_id
_entity_poly.type
_entity_poly.pdbx_seq_one_letter_code
_entity_poly.pdbx_strand_id
1 'polypeptide(L)'
;MNILRVVSVSVLVVTIAMYYESILLILKPFFPPVDWPIFRNLTNTTNLLSRQLTELNIPASHVIIEYRVTSEYLADIITRKGLPLDNSDKIAQYLRKLGKQTLNSGEAIERMYSTSNSGLKELGMELKFIIEKIHPDQILTRQNETYFAERYKKILDIVTRLRDKFKETKDELDELHNRLANGMNDVEIFFEKISPVLNEYYDMEQVKRDLGYLKQIMEKVPDIREQINHLLYEFNQHRLALIWCRGEWARLWRRKLVSFEDIETLENMIKELNNVSKILKKKDQENVEIRI
;
A
#
# COMPACT_ATOMS: atom_id res chain seq x y z
N MET A 1 -13.08 -44.21 -61.44
CA MET A 1 -13.43 -44.18 -60.00
C MET A 1 -12.30 -43.68 -59.08
N ASN A 2 -11.05 -43.53 -59.55
CA ASN A 2 -9.93 -43.09 -58.69
C ASN A 2 -9.76 -41.56 -58.59
N ILE A 3 -10.08 -40.80 -59.63
CA ILE A 3 -9.91 -39.33 -59.64
C ILE A 3 -10.84 -38.64 -58.62
N LEU A 4 -12.08 -39.11 -58.50
CA LEU A 4 -13.07 -38.53 -57.58
C LEU A 4 -12.66 -38.69 -56.11
N ARG A 5 -12.01 -39.80 -55.75
CA ARG A 5 -11.51 -40.06 -54.38
C ARG A 5 -10.28 -39.23 -54.03
N VAL A 6 -9.39 -38.99 -55.00
CA VAL A 6 -8.21 -38.13 -54.78
C VAL A 6 -8.64 -36.68 -54.58
N VAL A 7 -9.58 -36.19 -55.38
CA VAL A 7 -10.11 -34.82 -55.23
C VAL A 7 -10.84 -34.64 -53.89
N SER A 8 -11.63 -35.61 -53.44
CA SER A 8 -12.34 -35.50 -52.15
C SER A 8 -11.40 -35.48 -50.95
N VAL A 9 -10.30 -36.24 -50.98
CA VAL A 9 -9.31 -36.26 -49.89
C VAL A 9 -8.52 -34.96 -49.88
N SER A 10 -8.11 -34.44 -51.03
CA SER A 10 -7.37 -33.17 -51.13
C SER A 10 -8.20 -31.98 -50.63
N VAL A 11 -9.49 -31.92 -50.97
CA VAL A 11 -10.41 -30.87 -50.48
C VAL A 11 -10.57 -30.96 -48.96
N LEU A 12 -10.70 -32.17 -48.41
CA LEU A 12 -10.81 -32.37 -46.96
C LEU A 12 -9.55 -31.90 -46.22
N VAL A 13 -8.36 -32.26 -46.72
CA VAL A 13 -7.08 -31.86 -46.13
C VAL A 13 -6.91 -30.33 -46.16
N VAL A 14 -7.22 -29.69 -47.29
CA VAL A 14 -7.16 -28.22 -47.41
C VAL A 14 -8.17 -27.55 -46.48
N THR A 15 -9.37 -28.10 -46.34
CA THR A 15 -10.40 -27.56 -45.44
C THR A 15 -9.98 -27.68 -43.98
N ILE A 16 -9.40 -28.81 -43.58
CA ILE A 16 -8.87 -29.02 -42.22
C ILE A 16 -7.69 -28.07 -41.96
N ALA A 17 -6.78 -27.90 -42.92
CA ALA A 17 -5.65 -26.99 -42.80
C ALA A 17 -6.09 -25.52 -42.66
N MET A 18 -7.04 -25.07 -43.48
CA MET A 18 -7.62 -23.72 -43.38
C MET A 18 -8.37 -23.51 -42.06
N TYR A 19 -9.09 -24.52 -41.57
CA TYR A 19 -9.76 -24.48 -40.27
C TYR A 19 -8.75 -24.36 -39.11
N TYR A 20 -7.63 -25.09 -39.19
CA TYR A 20 -6.57 -25.03 -38.18
C TYR A 20 -5.83 -23.68 -38.18
N GLU A 21 -5.49 -23.15 -39.36
CA GLU A 21 -4.93 -21.80 -39.54
C GLU A 21 -5.88 -20.72 -39.00
N SER A 22 -7.19 -20.84 -39.27
CA SER A 22 -8.20 -19.91 -38.78
C SER A 22 -8.33 -19.94 -37.25
N ILE A 23 -8.31 -21.13 -36.64
CA ILE A 23 -8.28 -21.28 -35.18
C ILE A 23 -7.00 -20.69 -34.59
N LEU A 24 -5.84 -20.93 -35.22
CA LEU A 24 -4.56 -20.37 -34.77
C LEU A 24 -4.52 -18.85 -34.88
N LEU A 25 -5.14 -18.25 -35.90
CA LEU A 25 -5.27 -16.79 -36.07
C LEU A 25 -6.21 -16.17 -35.03
N ILE A 26 -7.33 -16.84 -34.70
CA ILE A 26 -8.26 -16.42 -33.65
C ILE A 26 -7.62 -16.53 -32.26
N LEU A 27 -6.75 -17.52 -32.05
CA LEU A 27 -6.02 -17.73 -30.79
C LEU A 27 -4.72 -16.93 -30.70
N LYS A 28 -4.18 -16.41 -31.81
CA LYS A 28 -2.94 -15.61 -31.86
C LYS A 28 -2.92 -14.40 -30.91
N PRO A 29 -3.99 -13.61 -30.75
CA PRO A 29 -3.99 -12.50 -29.78
C PRO A 29 -4.07 -12.96 -28.31
N PHE A 30 -4.36 -14.25 -28.04
CA PHE A 30 -4.32 -14.81 -26.68
C PHE A 30 -2.95 -15.34 -26.26
N PHE A 31 -2.02 -15.54 -27.20
CA PHE A 31 -0.69 -16.06 -26.89
C PHE A 31 0.37 -15.00 -27.21
N PRO A 32 1.00 -14.37 -26.19
CA PRO A 32 2.13 -13.47 -26.44
C PRO A 32 3.24 -14.22 -27.19
N PRO A 33 4.01 -13.54 -28.06
CA PRO A 33 5.11 -14.16 -28.79
C PRO A 33 6.09 -14.84 -27.81
N VAL A 34 6.79 -15.88 -28.29
CA VAL A 34 7.71 -16.69 -27.46
C VAL A 34 8.82 -15.84 -26.83
N ASP A 35 9.19 -14.76 -27.51
CA ASP A 35 10.25 -13.82 -27.10
C ASP A 35 9.70 -12.62 -26.30
N TRP A 36 8.41 -12.61 -25.96
CA TRP A 36 7.84 -11.56 -25.12
C TRP A 36 8.42 -11.65 -23.70
N PRO A 37 8.92 -10.55 -23.11
CA PRO A 37 9.50 -10.57 -21.77
C PRO A 37 8.49 -11.10 -20.75
N ILE A 38 8.78 -12.28 -20.21
CA ILE A 38 7.85 -13.05 -19.38
C ILE A 38 7.58 -12.37 -18.04
N PHE A 39 8.51 -11.55 -17.55
CA PHE A 39 8.38 -10.84 -16.28
C PHE A 39 7.81 -9.42 -16.41
N ARG A 40 7.53 -8.95 -17.63
CA ARG A 40 7.07 -7.58 -17.90
C ARG A 40 5.88 -7.14 -17.04
N ASN A 41 4.88 -8.00 -16.88
CA ASN A 41 3.67 -7.66 -16.11
C ASN A 41 3.94 -7.57 -14.61
N LEU A 42 4.79 -8.44 -14.08
CA LEU A 42 5.26 -8.36 -12.69
C LEU A 42 5.98 -7.02 -12.48
N THR A 43 6.92 -6.68 -13.36
CA THR A 43 7.71 -5.46 -13.22
C THR A 43 6.89 -4.19 -13.41
N ASN A 44 6.03 -4.12 -14.42
CA ASN A 44 5.18 -2.95 -14.64
C ASN A 44 4.32 -2.63 -13.41
N THR A 45 3.70 -3.65 -12.83
CA THR A 45 2.78 -3.46 -11.71
C THR A 45 3.51 -3.15 -10.41
N THR A 46 4.68 -3.75 -10.16
CA THR A 46 5.48 -3.39 -8.98
C THR A 46 6.18 -2.03 -9.12
N ASN A 47 6.64 -1.64 -10.31
CA ASN A 47 7.22 -0.31 -10.53
C ASN A 47 6.18 0.78 -10.31
N LEU A 48 4.94 0.57 -10.77
CA LEU A 48 3.84 1.47 -10.49
C LEU A 48 3.65 1.65 -8.97
N LEU A 49 3.52 0.54 -8.24
CA LEU A 49 3.40 0.57 -6.77
C LEU A 49 4.59 1.24 -6.09
N SER A 50 5.82 0.97 -6.55
CA SER A 50 7.05 1.53 -5.99
C SER A 50 7.10 3.05 -6.16
N ARG A 51 6.72 3.56 -7.33
CA ARG A 51 6.59 4.99 -7.57
C ARG A 51 5.56 5.63 -6.64
N GLN A 52 4.40 5.01 -6.50
CA GLN A 52 3.35 5.50 -5.60
C GLN A 52 3.79 5.53 -4.14
N LEU A 53 4.55 4.54 -3.69
CA LEU A 53 5.15 4.52 -2.35
C LEU A 53 6.23 5.60 -2.16
N THR A 54 6.94 5.98 -3.23
CA THR A 54 7.96 7.04 -3.20
C THR A 54 7.32 8.42 -3.06
N GLU A 55 6.15 8.62 -3.66
CA GLU A 55 5.38 9.86 -3.61
C GLU A 55 4.63 10.04 -2.28
N LEU A 56 4.69 9.06 -1.37
CA LEU A 56 3.97 9.08 -0.10
C LEU A 56 4.44 10.22 0.81
N ASN A 57 3.56 11.20 1.02
CA ASN A 57 3.82 12.39 1.82
C ASN A 57 2.94 12.44 3.08
N ILE A 58 3.01 11.37 3.86
CA ILE A 58 2.40 11.32 5.20
C ILE A 58 3.43 11.86 6.21
N PRO A 59 3.01 12.77 7.11
CA PRO A 59 3.89 13.29 8.15
C PRO A 59 4.40 12.16 9.05
N ALA A 60 5.55 12.40 9.64
CA ALA A 60 6.14 11.50 10.61
C ALA A 60 5.17 11.23 11.78
N SER A 61 5.10 9.99 12.26
CA SER A 61 4.18 9.57 13.31
C SER A 61 4.37 10.35 14.61
N HIS A 62 5.57 10.87 14.89
CA HIS A 62 5.83 11.71 16.07
C HIS A 62 4.96 12.97 16.08
N VAL A 63 4.75 13.60 14.92
CA VAL A 63 3.88 14.78 14.78
C VAL A 63 2.49 14.39 15.25
N ILE A 64 1.99 13.24 14.79
CA ILE A 64 0.67 12.73 15.18
C ILE A 64 0.65 12.33 16.67
N ILE A 65 1.73 11.80 17.23
CA ILE A 65 1.76 11.35 18.63
C ILE A 65 1.81 12.53 19.62
N GLU A 66 2.48 13.63 19.29
CA GLU A 66 2.57 14.83 20.15
C GLU A 66 1.19 15.42 20.52
N TYR A 67 0.20 15.23 19.66
CA TYR A 67 -1.16 15.68 19.94
C TYR A 67 -1.84 14.91 21.07
N ARG A 68 -1.38 13.69 21.37
CA ARG A 68 -1.82 12.99 22.59
C ARG A 68 -1.48 13.83 23.81
N VAL A 69 -0.24 14.31 23.91
CA VAL A 69 0.25 15.12 25.03
C VAL A 69 -0.58 16.40 25.14
N THR A 70 -0.81 17.07 24.01
CA THR A 70 -1.63 18.29 23.93
C THR A 70 -3.07 18.04 24.40
N SER A 71 -3.69 16.96 23.92
CA SER A 71 -5.07 16.62 24.27
C SER A 71 -5.22 16.21 25.74
N GLU A 72 -4.26 15.45 26.27
CA GLU A 72 -4.20 15.08 27.69
C GLU A 72 -4.01 16.33 28.59
N TYR A 73 -3.12 17.25 28.19
CA TYR A 73 -2.90 18.51 28.90
C TYR A 73 -4.17 19.36 28.98
N LEU A 74 -4.88 19.53 27.86
CA LEU A 74 -6.14 20.27 27.83
C LEU A 74 -7.23 19.59 28.67
N ALA A 75 -7.31 18.26 28.68
CA ALA A 75 -8.23 17.53 29.55
C ALA A 75 -7.92 17.73 31.03
N ASP A 76 -6.63 17.77 31.38
CA ASP A 76 -6.15 17.99 32.74
C ASP A 76 -6.48 19.38 33.25
N ILE A 77 -6.34 20.42 32.41
CA ILE A 77 -6.76 21.79 32.74
C ILE A 77 -8.22 21.82 33.19
N ILE A 78 -9.10 21.12 32.46
CA ILE A 78 -10.53 21.07 32.76
C ILE A 78 -10.80 20.37 34.10
N THR A 79 -10.17 19.22 34.32
CA THR A 79 -10.44 18.39 35.52
C THR A 79 -9.83 18.93 36.81
N ARG A 80 -8.61 19.49 36.77
CA ARG A 80 -7.90 19.93 38.00
C ARG A 80 -8.56 21.10 38.70
N LYS A 81 -9.38 21.86 38.00
CA LYS A 81 -10.00 23.09 38.55
C LYS A 81 -11.43 22.90 39.03
N GLY A 82 -12.00 21.70 38.89
CA GLY A 82 -13.36 21.41 39.36
C GLY A 82 -14.36 22.46 38.85
N LEU A 83 -14.18 22.92 37.61
CA LEU A 83 -14.94 24.03 37.04
C LEU A 83 -16.44 23.67 37.12
N PRO A 84 -17.28 24.49 37.78
CA PRO A 84 -18.69 24.17 38.04
C PRO A 84 -19.52 24.49 36.79
N LEU A 85 -19.15 23.86 35.68
CA LEU A 85 -19.77 24.05 34.39
C LEU A 85 -20.30 22.71 33.89
N ASP A 86 -21.58 22.71 33.55
CA ASP A 86 -22.23 21.58 32.91
C ASP A 86 -21.40 21.15 31.69
N ASN A 87 -21.10 19.85 31.63
CA ASN A 87 -20.33 19.14 30.59
C ASN A 87 -18.79 19.16 30.69
N SER A 88 -18.17 19.74 31.73
CA SER A 88 -16.69 19.70 31.91
C SER A 88 -16.12 18.27 31.85
N ASP A 89 -16.72 17.33 32.59
CA ASP A 89 -16.30 15.92 32.58
C ASP A 89 -16.41 15.28 31.19
N LYS A 90 -17.46 15.61 30.43
CA LYS A 90 -17.65 15.07 29.08
C LYS A 90 -16.58 15.58 28.11
N ILE A 91 -16.26 16.87 28.15
CA ILE A 91 -15.23 17.47 27.30
C ILE A 91 -13.85 16.92 27.66
N ALA A 92 -13.53 16.79 28.95
CA ALA A 92 -12.28 16.20 29.39
C ALA A 92 -12.16 14.72 28.96
N GLN A 93 -13.25 13.93 29.07
CA GLN A 93 -13.26 12.55 28.58
C GLN A 93 -13.13 12.47 27.06
N TYR A 94 -13.76 13.39 26.32
CA TYR A 94 -13.62 13.48 24.87
C TYR A 94 -12.16 13.71 24.47
N LEU A 95 -11.50 14.70 25.08
CA LEU A 95 -10.09 15.00 24.83
C LEU A 95 -9.19 13.79 25.15
N ARG A 96 -9.38 13.12 26.30
CA ARG A 96 -8.62 11.90 26.61
C ARG A 96 -8.81 10.78 25.57
N LYS A 97 -10.05 10.59 25.10
CA LYS A 97 -10.34 9.62 24.03
C LYS A 97 -9.71 10.04 22.70
N LEU A 98 -9.73 11.33 22.38
CA LEU A 98 -9.10 11.88 21.18
C LEU A 98 -7.58 11.67 21.23
N GLY A 99 -6.94 11.99 22.35
CA GLY A 99 -5.51 11.74 22.57
C GLY A 99 -5.15 10.26 22.41
N LYS A 100 -5.95 9.35 22.98
CA LYS A 100 -5.77 7.90 22.78
C LYS A 100 -5.88 7.50 21.31
N GLN A 101 -6.90 7.99 20.61
CA GLN A 101 -7.07 7.64 19.19
C GLN A 101 -5.95 8.19 18.33
N THR A 102 -5.49 9.39 18.64
CA THR A 102 -4.37 10.04 17.95
C THR A 102 -3.08 9.23 18.12
N LEU A 103 -2.82 8.71 19.33
CA LEU A 103 -1.73 7.75 19.56
C LEU A 103 -1.88 6.50 18.71
N ASN A 104 -3.06 5.87 18.70
CA ASN A 104 -3.31 4.65 17.93
C ASN A 104 -3.02 4.87 16.42
N SER A 105 -3.50 5.98 15.85
CA SER A 105 -3.26 6.34 14.45
C SER A 105 -1.78 6.61 14.17
N GLY A 106 -1.09 7.32 15.08
CA GLY A 106 0.35 7.56 14.97
C GLY A 106 1.16 6.27 14.97
N GLU A 107 0.88 5.37 15.92
CA GLU A 107 1.53 4.05 15.97
C GLU A 107 1.19 3.17 14.76
N ALA A 108 -0.02 3.28 14.21
CA ALA A 108 -0.40 2.56 13.00
C ALA A 108 0.44 3.02 11.79
N ILE A 109 0.64 4.33 11.63
CA ILE A 109 1.51 4.91 10.60
C ILE A 109 2.97 4.47 10.78
N GLU A 110 3.48 4.45 12.01
CA GLU A 110 4.83 3.96 12.32
C GLU A 110 4.97 2.49 11.89
N ARG A 111 4.03 1.63 12.30
CA ARG A 111 4.03 0.21 11.91
C ARG A 111 3.87 0.03 10.40
N MET A 112 3.13 0.91 9.71
CA MET A 112 2.99 0.90 8.25
C MET A 112 4.32 1.14 7.56
N TYR A 113 5.09 2.14 7.99
CA TYR A 113 6.42 2.42 7.43
C TYR A 113 7.39 1.27 7.66
N SER A 114 7.48 0.78 8.90
CA SER A 114 8.34 -0.34 9.28
C SER A 114 8.00 -1.63 8.49
N THR A 115 6.70 -1.98 8.41
CA THR A 115 6.24 -3.16 7.67
C THR A 115 6.51 -3.01 6.17
N SER A 116 6.32 -1.81 5.62
CA SER A 116 6.59 -1.51 4.21
C SER A 116 8.06 -1.66 3.88
N ASN A 117 8.94 -1.13 4.74
CA ASN A 117 10.38 -1.28 4.58
C ASN A 117 10.83 -2.75 4.58
N SER A 118 10.32 -3.57 5.52
CA SER A 118 10.62 -5.01 5.54
C SER A 118 10.06 -5.72 4.30
N GLY A 119 8.80 -5.45 3.97
CA GLY A 119 8.13 -6.11 2.84
C GLY A 119 8.78 -5.81 1.49
N LEU A 120 9.26 -4.58 1.25
CA LEU A 120 9.99 -4.26 0.01
C LEU A 120 11.33 -4.99 -0.09
N LYS A 121 12.04 -5.18 1.03
CA LYS A 121 13.27 -5.99 1.06
C LYS A 121 12.98 -7.45 0.78
N GLU A 122 11.94 -8.00 1.39
CA GLU A 122 11.47 -9.37 1.13
C GLU A 122 11.09 -9.56 -0.33
N LEU A 123 10.39 -8.58 -0.92
CA LEU A 123 10.05 -8.58 -2.34
C LEU A 123 11.30 -8.59 -3.21
N GLY A 124 12.28 -7.71 -2.92
CA GLY A 124 13.57 -7.69 -3.62
C GLY A 124 14.33 -9.02 -3.52
N MET A 125 14.28 -9.70 -2.37
CA MET A 125 14.89 -11.02 -2.20
C MET A 125 14.21 -12.10 -3.06
N GLU A 126 12.87 -12.12 -3.10
CA GLU A 126 12.15 -13.08 -3.95
C GLU A 126 12.43 -12.85 -5.45
N LEU A 127 12.57 -11.59 -5.89
CA LEU A 127 12.99 -11.28 -7.26
C LEU A 127 14.44 -11.72 -7.53
N LYS A 128 15.33 -11.54 -6.56
CA LYS A 128 16.71 -12.02 -6.68
C LYS A 128 16.77 -13.53 -6.85
N PHE A 129 15.97 -14.28 -6.09
CA PHE A 129 15.85 -15.73 -6.25
C PHE A 129 15.27 -16.16 -7.60
N ILE A 130 14.42 -15.32 -8.22
CA ILE A 130 13.97 -15.54 -9.60
C ILE A 130 15.14 -15.35 -10.57
N ILE A 131 15.86 -14.23 -10.46
CA ILE A 131 17.04 -13.92 -11.31
C ILE A 131 18.10 -15.01 -11.22
N GLU A 132 18.46 -15.44 -10.01
CA GLU A 132 19.47 -16.49 -9.77
C GLU A 132 19.08 -17.85 -10.38
N LYS A 133 17.78 -18.07 -10.64
CA LYS A 133 17.27 -19.32 -11.21
C LYS A 133 17.15 -19.29 -12.74
N ILE A 134 17.08 -18.10 -13.34
CA ILE A 134 16.93 -17.95 -14.79
C ILE A 134 18.26 -17.60 -15.46
N HIS A 135 18.42 -18.05 -16.70
CA HIS A 135 19.54 -17.66 -17.56
C HIS A 135 19.01 -17.09 -18.88
N PRO A 136 19.76 -16.17 -19.52
CA PRO A 136 19.42 -15.72 -20.86
C PRO A 136 19.31 -16.93 -21.81
N ASP A 137 18.35 -16.86 -22.71
CA ASP A 137 18.02 -17.87 -23.70
C ASP A 137 17.58 -19.22 -23.11
N GLN A 138 17.34 -19.26 -21.78
CA GLN A 138 16.77 -20.43 -21.13
C GLN A 138 15.33 -20.61 -21.57
N ILE A 139 15.01 -21.84 -21.96
CA ILE A 139 13.64 -22.25 -22.18
C ILE A 139 13.03 -22.70 -20.86
N LEU A 140 11.98 -21.99 -20.41
CA LEU A 140 11.23 -22.39 -19.24
C LEU A 140 10.33 -23.59 -19.56
N THR A 141 10.44 -24.63 -18.73
CA THR A 141 9.68 -25.89 -18.86
C THR A 141 8.70 -26.06 -17.69
N ARG A 142 7.86 -27.11 -17.73
CA ARG A 142 6.98 -27.48 -16.60
C ARG A 142 7.72 -27.72 -15.28
N GLN A 143 8.99 -28.14 -15.32
CA GLN A 143 9.78 -28.30 -14.09
C GLN A 143 10.08 -26.95 -13.42
N ASN A 144 10.16 -25.88 -14.21
CA ASN A 144 10.37 -24.53 -13.71
C ASN A 144 9.06 -23.90 -13.19
N GLU A 145 7.91 -24.36 -13.69
CA GLU A 145 6.58 -23.85 -13.35
C GLU A 145 6.33 -23.91 -11.84
N THR A 146 6.60 -25.05 -11.19
CA THR A 146 6.39 -25.20 -9.74
C THR A 146 7.25 -24.22 -8.93
N TYR A 147 8.51 -24.02 -9.34
CA TYR A 147 9.40 -23.06 -8.69
C TYR A 147 8.87 -21.63 -8.81
N PHE A 148 8.56 -21.18 -10.03
CA PHE A 148 8.08 -19.82 -10.24
C PHE A 148 6.69 -19.59 -9.64
N ALA A 149 5.79 -20.56 -9.69
CA ALA A 149 4.50 -20.48 -9.04
C ALA A 149 4.63 -20.26 -7.52
N GLU A 150 5.59 -20.92 -6.88
CA GLU A 150 5.86 -20.72 -5.45
C GLU A 150 6.47 -19.34 -5.18
N ARG A 151 7.40 -18.86 -6.02
CA ARG A 151 7.95 -17.49 -5.90
C ARG A 151 6.87 -16.42 -6.07
N TYR A 152 6.00 -16.55 -7.07
CA TYR A 152 4.87 -15.64 -7.27
C TYR A 152 3.88 -15.68 -6.10
N LYS A 153 3.65 -16.84 -5.51
CA LYS A 153 2.82 -16.95 -4.30
C LYS A 153 3.43 -16.16 -3.14
N LYS A 154 4.73 -16.28 -2.89
CA LYS A 154 5.41 -15.49 -1.85
C LYS A 154 5.33 -13.99 -2.13
N ILE A 155 5.55 -13.56 -3.37
CA ILE A 155 5.38 -12.16 -3.78
C ILE A 155 3.95 -11.67 -3.50
N LEU A 156 2.94 -12.48 -3.86
CA LEU A 156 1.54 -12.18 -3.60
C LEU A 156 1.25 -12.05 -2.10
N ASP A 157 1.80 -12.94 -1.28
CA ASP A 157 1.63 -12.92 0.18
C ASP A 157 2.26 -11.65 0.79
N ILE A 158 3.45 -11.25 0.31
CA ILE A 158 4.10 -10.00 0.72
C ILE A 158 3.23 -8.79 0.39
N VAL A 159 2.76 -8.68 -0.86
CA VAL A 159 1.90 -7.56 -1.32
C VAL A 159 0.59 -7.53 -0.56
N THR A 160 0.01 -8.69 -0.23
CA THR A 160 -1.20 -8.79 0.58
C THR A 160 -0.98 -8.28 1.99
N ARG A 161 0.10 -8.69 2.64
CA ARG A 161 0.46 -8.22 3.99
C ARG A 161 0.71 -6.71 4.03
N LEU A 162 1.39 -6.16 3.01
CA LEU A 162 1.57 -4.72 2.87
C LEU A 162 0.22 -4.00 2.79
N ARG A 163 -0.64 -4.43 1.87
CA ARG A 163 -2.00 -3.90 1.70
C ARG A 163 -2.79 -3.92 3.01
N ASP A 164 -2.78 -5.03 3.73
CA ASP A 164 -3.51 -5.17 4.98
C ASP A 164 -3.00 -4.19 6.04
N LYS A 165 -1.69 -3.91 6.04
CA LYS A 165 -1.13 -2.90 6.94
C LYS A 165 -1.57 -1.48 6.63
N PHE A 166 -1.64 -1.12 5.34
CA PHE A 166 -2.23 0.15 4.92
C PHE A 166 -3.71 0.25 5.30
N LYS A 167 -4.44 -0.88 5.27
CA LYS A 167 -5.84 -0.92 5.66
C LYS A 167 -6.03 -0.68 7.15
N GLU A 168 -5.27 -1.37 7.99
CA GLU A 168 -5.27 -1.12 9.45
C GLU A 168 -5.01 0.37 9.76
N THR A 169 -4.04 0.97 9.06
CA THR A 169 -3.70 2.38 9.23
C THR A 169 -4.84 3.30 8.83
N LYS A 170 -5.51 3.00 7.71
CA LYS A 170 -6.71 3.73 7.29
C LYS A 170 -7.82 3.63 8.34
N ASP A 171 -8.11 2.43 8.83
CA ASP A 171 -9.20 2.18 9.77
C ASP A 171 -8.99 3.01 11.06
N GLU A 172 -7.76 3.10 11.57
CA GLU A 172 -7.42 3.96 12.71
C GLU A 172 -7.58 5.46 12.42
N LEU A 173 -7.26 5.90 11.20
CA LEU A 173 -7.43 7.29 10.77
C LEU A 173 -8.90 7.64 10.51
N ASP A 174 -9.71 6.69 10.04
CA ASP A 174 -11.16 6.84 9.91
C ASP A 174 -11.80 7.04 11.28
N GLU A 175 -11.40 6.27 12.29
CA GLU A 175 -11.85 6.50 13.67
C GLU A 175 -11.40 7.86 14.21
N LEU A 176 -10.14 8.26 13.98
CA LEU A 176 -9.64 9.58 14.37
C LEU A 176 -10.46 10.70 13.72
N HIS A 177 -10.66 10.63 12.41
CA HIS A 177 -11.45 11.61 11.66
C HIS A 177 -12.88 11.74 12.19
N ASN A 178 -13.54 10.61 12.45
CA ASN A 178 -14.90 10.61 13.00
C ASN A 178 -14.95 11.24 14.40
N ARG A 179 -13.95 10.97 15.25
CA ARG A 179 -13.88 11.61 16.58
C ARG A 179 -13.68 13.11 16.46
N LEU A 180 -12.78 13.56 15.58
CA LEU A 180 -12.50 14.97 15.34
C LEU A 180 -13.74 15.71 14.83
N ALA A 181 -14.45 15.16 13.84
CA ALA A 181 -15.67 15.74 13.29
C ALA A 181 -16.80 15.90 14.31
N ASN A 182 -16.90 14.98 15.28
CA ASN A 182 -18.04 14.90 16.20
C ASN A 182 -17.91 15.74 17.49
N GLY A 183 -16.78 16.38 17.75
CA GLY A 183 -16.60 17.03 19.06
C GLY A 183 -15.59 18.16 19.18
N MET A 184 -14.79 18.46 18.14
CA MET A 184 -13.80 19.54 18.28
C MET A 184 -14.48 20.92 18.40
N ASN A 185 -15.57 21.16 17.67
CA ASN A 185 -16.32 22.40 17.78
C ASN A 185 -16.85 22.63 19.22
N ASP A 186 -17.28 21.56 19.88
CA ASP A 186 -17.74 21.61 21.27
C ASP A 186 -16.58 21.90 22.24
N VAL A 187 -15.37 21.39 21.95
CA VAL A 187 -14.15 21.72 22.69
C VAL A 187 -13.83 23.21 22.55
N GLU A 188 -13.83 23.76 21.33
CA GLU A 188 -13.55 25.18 21.09
C GLU A 188 -14.52 26.09 21.86
N ILE A 189 -15.83 25.86 21.70
CA ILE A 189 -16.88 26.61 22.40
C ILE A 189 -16.72 26.49 23.93
N PHE A 190 -16.37 25.30 24.42
CA PHE A 190 -16.13 25.10 25.84
C PHE A 190 -14.93 25.92 26.35
N PHE A 191 -13.81 25.90 25.62
CA PHE A 191 -12.63 26.68 25.99
C PHE A 191 -12.85 28.19 25.92
N GLU A 192 -13.63 28.69 24.96
CA GLU A 192 -14.05 30.09 24.93
C GLU A 192 -14.85 30.48 26.18
N LYS A 193 -15.80 29.62 26.60
CA LYS A 193 -16.63 29.85 27.79
C LYS A 193 -15.82 29.88 29.08
N ILE A 194 -14.81 29.02 29.20
CA ILE A 194 -13.99 28.93 30.43
C ILE A 194 -12.77 29.86 30.42
N SER A 195 -12.45 30.47 29.28
CA SER A 195 -11.29 31.36 29.14
C SER A 195 -11.22 32.46 30.21
N PRO A 196 -12.31 33.16 30.60
CA PRO A 196 -12.25 34.17 31.65
C PRO A 196 -11.78 33.62 33.00
N VAL A 197 -12.15 32.38 33.32
CA VAL A 197 -11.78 31.71 34.57
C VAL A 197 -10.37 31.14 34.48
N LEU A 198 -9.98 30.57 33.33
CA LEU A 198 -8.66 30.00 33.13
C LEU A 198 -7.54 31.05 33.11
N ASN A 199 -7.83 32.29 32.69
CA ASN A 199 -6.85 33.37 32.57
C ASN A 199 -6.21 33.78 33.91
N GLU A 200 -6.82 33.40 35.04
CA GLU A 200 -6.25 33.61 36.38
C GLU A 200 -5.15 32.58 36.73
N TYR A 201 -5.07 31.46 36.00
CA TYR A 201 -4.25 30.30 36.39
C TYR A 201 -3.29 29.81 35.29
N TYR A 202 -3.58 30.12 34.03
CA TYR A 202 -2.84 29.60 32.89
C TYR A 202 -2.50 30.71 31.89
N ASP A 203 -1.41 30.52 31.16
CA ASP A 203 -1.11 31.31 29.98
C ASP A 203 -2.13 30.97 28.87
N MET A 204 -3.09 31.86 28.67
CA MET A 204 -4.14 31.68 27.66
C MET A 204 -3.61 31.72 26.23
N GLU A 205 -2.46 32.33 25.98
CA GLU A 205 -1.83 32.25 24.67
C GLU A 205 -1.29 30.85 24.41
N GLN A 206 -0.77 30.16 25.44
CA GLN A 206 -0.41 28.74 25.32
C GLN A 206 -1.63 27.86 25.07
N VAL A 207 -2.72 28.03 25.83
CA VAL A 207 -3.95 27.23 25.65
C VAL A 207 -4.54 27.41 24.26
N LYS A 208 -4.56 28.64 23.72
CA LYS A 208 -5.00 28.90 22.34
C LYS A 208 -4.07 28.24 21.31
N ARG A 209 -2.75 28.29 21.51
CA ARG A 209 -1.79 27.58 20.65
C ARG A 209 -2.06 26.08 20.63
N ASP A 210 -2.28 25.47 21.79
CA ASP A 210 -2.55 24.04 21.93
C ASP A 210 -3.86 23.61 21.24
N LEU A 211 -4.93 24.42 21.38
CA LEU A 211 -6.19 24.22 20.64
C LEU A 211 -5.99 24.38 19.13
N GLY A 212 -5.25 25.39 18.71
CA GLY A 212 -4.89 25.61 17.30
C GLY A 212 -4.09 24.44 16.72
N TYR A 213 -3.19 23.85 17.51
CA TYR A 213 -2.42 22.67 17.12
C TYR A 213 -3.36 21.48 16.86
N LEU A 214 -4.30 21.19 17.78
CA LEU A 214 -5.29 20.13 17.57
C LEU A 214 -6.11 20.32 16.28
N LYS A 215 -6.49 21.55 15.96
CA LYS A 215 -7.22 21.89 14.73
C LYS A 215 -6.40 21.64 13.46
N GLN A 216 -5.12 21.99 13.46
CA GLN A 216 -4.26 21.76 12.29
C GLN A 216 -4.12 20.27 11.95
N ILE A 217 -4.22 19.35 12.92
CA ILE A 217 -4.34 17.91 12.62
C ILE A 217 -5.57 17.62 11.80
N MET A 218 -6.70 18.19 12.22
CA MET A 218 -8.00 17.89 11.63
C MET A 218 -8.02 18.20 10.15
N GLU A 219 -7.32 19.27 9.78
CA GLU A 219 -7.16 19.69 8.40
C GLU A 219 -6.28 18.71 7.62
N LYS A 220 -5.28 18.07 8.27
CA LYS A 220 -4.34 17.13 7.62
C LYS A 220 -4.82 15.67 7.55
N VAL A 221 -5.64 15.22 8.50
CA VAL A 221 -6.11 13.81 8.55
C VAL A 221 -6.85 13.37 7.28
N PRO A 222 -7.75 14.18 6.68
CA PRO A 222 -8.37 13.86 5.40
C PRO A 222 -7.36 13.59 4.28
N ASP A 223 -6.35 14.45 4.13
CA ASP A 223 -5.32 14.30 3.09
C ASP A 223 -4.51 13.02 3.28
N ILE A 224 -4.14 12.69 4.52
CA ILE A 224 -3.44 11.44 4.85
C ILE A 224 -4.32 10.23 4.49
N ARG A 225 -5.61 10.28 4.84
CA ARG A 225 -6.57 9.22 4.53
C ARG A 225 -6.73 9.04 3.02
N GLU A 226 -6.77 10.13 2.26
CA GLU A 226 -6.86 10.09 0.80
C GLU A 226 -5.61 9.43 0.19
N GLN A 227 -4.41 9.81 0.63
CA GLN A 227 -3.17 9.18 0.18
C GLN A 227 -3.14 7.66 0.47
N ILE A 228 -3.55 7.25 1.68
CA ILE A 228 -3.64 5.82 2.03
C ILE A 228 -4.71 5.10 1.20
N ASN A 229 -5.84 5.74 0.96
CA ASN A 229 -6.90 5.19 0.11
C ASN A 229 -6.42 4.93 -1.31
N HIS A 230 -5.69 5.89 -1.88
CA HIS A 230 -5.08 5.75 -3.19
C HIS A 230 -4.12 4.55 -3.22
N LEU A 231 -3.22 4.45 -2.24
CA LEU A 231 -2.30 3.32 -2.15
C LEU A 231 -3.02 1.98 -1.96
N LEU A 232 -4.10 1.93 -1.17
CA LEU A 232 -4.91 0.72 -1.02
C LEU A 232 -5.54 0.27 -2.34
N TYR A 233 -6.00 1.22 -3.15
CA TYR A 233 -6.48 0.91 -4.49
C TYR A 233 -5.36 0.30 -5.34
N GLU A 234 -4.18 0.92 -5.38
CA GLU A 234 -3.01 0.43 -6.12
C GLU A 234 -2.54 -0.95 -5.66
N PHE A 235 -2.50 -1.19 -4.35
CA PHE A 235 -2.21 -2.49 -3.78
C PHE A 235 -3.21 -3.57 -4.22
N ASN A 236 -4.51 -3.23 -4.27
CA ASN A 236 -5.52 -4.15 -4.75
C ASN A 236 -5.35 -4.44 -6.26
N GLN A 237 -5.06 -3.43 -7.08
CA GLN A 237 -4.78 -3.63 -8.50
C GLN A 237 -3.54 -4.50 -8.71
N HIS A 238 -2.46 -4.24 -7.98
CA HIS A 238 -1.25 -5.06 -8.04
C HIS A 238 -1.53 -6.50 -7.62
N ARG A 239 -2.30 -6.71 -6.55
CA ARG A 239 -2.69 -8.05 -6.09
C ARG A 239 -3.49 -8.81 -7.15
N LEU A 240 -4.46 -8.16 -7.79
CA LEU A 240 -5.24 -8.76 -8.89
C LEU A 240 -4.34 -9.12 -10.07
N ALA A 241 -3.42 -8.24 -10.45
CA ALA A 241 -2.47 -8.49 -11.51
C ALA A 241 -1.53 -9.67 -11.18
N LEU A 242 -1.07 -9.80 -9.94
CA LEU A 242 -0.24 -10.93 -9.49
C LEU A 242 -1.02 -12.24 -9.50
N ILE A 243 -2.29 -12.25 -9.08
CA ILE A 243 -3.17 -13.41 -9.18
C ILE A 243 -3.33 -13.83 -10.64
N TRP A 244 -3.58 -12.86 -11.53
CA TRP A 244 -3.69 -13.12 -12.96
C TRP A 244 -2.37 -13.66 -13.54
N CYS A 245 -1.23 -13.03 -13.23
CA CYS A 245 0.10 -13.49 -13.66
C CYS A 245 0.36 -14.93 -13.20
N ARG A 246 0.07 -15.25 -11.93
CA ARG A 246 0.19 -16.61 -11.40
C ARG A 246 -0.68 -17.61 -12.16
N GLY A 247 -1.89 -17.21 -12.55
CA GLY A 247 -2.78 -18.01 -13.41
C GLY A 247 -2.20 -18.25 -14.81
N GLU A 248 -1.54 -17.25 -15.39
CA GLU A 248 -0.82 -17.38 -16.66
C GLU A 248 0.36 -18.37 -16.54
N TRP A 249 1.12 -18.32 -15.43
CA TRP A 249 2.21 -19.28 -15.17
C TRP A 249 1.71 -20.72 -15.09
N ALA A 250 0.60 -20.96 -14.40
CA ALA A 250 -0.05 -22.27 -14.32
C ALA A 250 -0.63 -22.76 -15.66
N ARG A 251 -0.75 -21.86 -16.64
CA ARG A 251 -1.25 -22.11 -18.00
C ARG A 251 -0.15 -22.04 -19.05
N LEU A 252 1.12 -22.02 -18.66
CA LEU A 252 2.24 -22.12 -19.60
C LEU A 252 2.30 -23.51 -20.24
N TRP A 253 1.43 -23.72 -21.22
CA TRP A 253 1.42 -24.91 -22.08
C TRP A 253 2.57 -24.87 -23.11
N ARG A 254 3.28 -23.74 -23.25
CA ARG A 254 4.38 -23.54 -24.18
C ARG A 254 5.67 -23.13 -23.47
N ARG A 255 6.76 -23.64 -23.99
CA ARG A 255 8.14 -23.18 -23.77
C ARG A 255 8.19 -21.67 -23.98
N LYS A 256 8.59 -20.91 -22.95
CA LYS A 256 8.88 -19.47 -23.07
C LYS A 256 10.37 -19.25 -22.92
N LEU A 257 10.92 -18.36 -23.75
CA LEU A 257 12.32 -17.99 -23.71
C LEU A 257 12.48 -16.87 -22.68
N VAL A 258 13.47 -17.01 -21.79
CA VAL A 258 13.94 -15.89 -20.98
C VAL A 258 14.90 -15.07 -21.82
N SER A 259 14.64 -13.78 -21.99
CA SER A 259 15.56 -12.88 -22.70
C SER A 259 16.52 -12.18 -21.74
N PHE A 260 17.55 -11.53 -22.27
CA PHE A 260 18.39 -10.61 -21.48
C PHE A 260 17.56 -9.44 -20.90
N GLU A 261 16.56 -8.96 -21.67
CA GLU A 261 15.65 -7.89 -21.25
C GLU A 261 14.86 -8.28 -20.00
N ASP A 262 14.46 -9.55 -19.85
CA ASP A 262 13.79 -10.05 -18.65
C ASP A 262 14.65 -9.90 -17.39
N ILE A 263 15.94 -10.26 -17.47
CA ILE A 263 16.87 -10.18 -16.34
C ILE A 263 17.13 -8.72 -15.99
N GLU A 264 17.45 -7.88 -16.99
CA GLU A 264 17.69 -6.45 -16.78
C GLU A 264 16.47 -5.76 -16.16
N THR A 265 15.27 -6.11 -16.62
CA THR A 265 14.01 -5.59 -16.11
C THR A 265 13.81 -5.93 -14.63
N LEU A 266 14.10 -7.18 -14.22
CA LEU A 266 14.04 -7.59 -12.82
C LEU A 266 15.13 -6.94 -11.96
N GLU A 267 16.36 -6.79 -12.46
CA GLU A 267 17.44 -6.13 -11.74
C GLU A 267 17.13 -4.65 -11.49
N ASN A 268 16.60 -3.94 -12.48
CA ASN A 268 16.19 -2.55 -12.34
C ASN A 268 15.06 -2.40 -11.33
N MET A 269 14.08 -3.32 -11.34
CA MET A 269 13.02 -3.37 -10.33
C MET A 269 13.57 -3.56 -8.91
N ILE A 270 14.58 -4.42 -8.71
CA ILE A 270 15.24 -4.59 -7.40
C ILE A 270 15.92 -3.28 -6.95
N LYS A 271 16.58 -2.55 -7.87
CA LYS A 271 17.19 -1.25 -7.55
C LYS A 271 16.14 -0.24 -7.10
N GLU A 272 15.02 -0.16 -7.81
CA GLU A 272 13.88 0.71 -7.44
C GLU A 272 13.33 0.36 -6.06
N LEU A 273 13.03 -0.92 -5.80
CA LEU A 273 12.54 -1.37 -4.49
C LEU A 273 13.50 -1.02 -3.34
N ASN A 274 14.81 -1.14 -3.57
CA ASN A 274 15.82 -0.74 -2.59
C ASN A 274 15.83 0.78 -2.35
N ASN A 275 15.62 1.59 -3.39
CA ASN A 275 15.52 3.04 -3.25
C ASN A 275 14.27 3.42 -2.43
N VAL A 276 13.11 2.83 -2.74
CA VAL A 276 11.88 3.06 -1.97
C VAL A 276 12.05 2.59 -0.52
N SER A 277 12.64 1.42 -0.29
CA SER A 277 12.93 0.91 1.06
C SER A 277 13.80 1.90 1.86
N LYS A 278 14.80 2.54 1.25
CA LYS A 278 15.61 3.57 1.92
C LYS A 278 14.79 4.80 2.28
N ILE A 279 13.91 5.27 1.38
CA ILE A 279 13.01 6.40 1.65
C ILE A 279 12.09 6.11 2.82
N LEU A 280 11.45 4.94 2.82
CA LEU A 280 10.54 4.52 3.91
C LEU A 280 11.31 4.33 5.22
N LYS A 281 12.54 3.78 5.18
CA LYS A 281 13.41 3.70 6.36
C LYS A 281 13.74 5.07 6.93
N LYS A 282 14.05 6.06 6.07
CA LYS A 282 14.32 7.42 6.52
C LYS A 282 13.10 8.03 7.23
N LYS A 283 11.91 7.87 6.64
CA LYS A 283 10.64 8.30 7.25
C LYS A 283 10.36 7.59 8.58
N ASP A 284 10.69 6.30 8.68
CA ASP A 284 10.61 5.54 9.93
C ASP A 284 11.59 6.08 10.99
N GLN A 285 12.82 6.43 10.62
CA GLN A 285 13.82 6.99 11.54
C GLN A 285 13.49 8.41 12.01
N GLU A 286 12.94 9.25 11.12
CA GLU A 286 12.38 10.57 11.46
C GLU A 286 11.25 10.46 12.52
N ASN A 287 10.65 9.28 12.70
CA ASN A 287 9.68 9.02 13.77
C ASN A 287 10.31 8.70 15.13
N VAL A 288 11.53 8.14 15.14
CA VAL A 288 12.17 7.59 16.36
C VAL A 288 13.08 8.60 17.05
N GLU A 289 13.78 9.46 16.29
CA GLU A 289 14.80 10.37 16.83
C GLU A 289 14.27 11.50 17.74
N ILE A 290 12.95 11.68 17.85
CA ILE A 290 12.32 12.68 18.73
C ILE A 290 11.85 12.07 20.07
N ARG A 291 12.00 10.75 20.26
CA ARG A 291 11.70 10.05 21.54
C ARG A 291 12.88 10.01 22.54
N ILE A 292 14.05 10.56 22.18
CA ILE A 292 15.27 10.63 23.03
C ILE A 292 15.51 12.09 23.40
#